data_AF-A0A7C7L040-F1
#
_entry.id   AF-A0A7C7L040-F1
#
_cell.length_a   1.000
_cell.length_b   1.000
_cell.length_c   1.000
_cell.angle_alpha   90.00
_cell.angle_beta   90.00
_cell.angle_gamma   90.00
#
_symmetry.space_group_name_H-M   'P 1'
#
loop_
_entity.id
_entity.type
_entity.pdbx_description
1 polymer ?
#
loop_
_entity_poly.entity_id
_entity_poly.type
_entity_poly.pdbx_seq_one_letter_code
_entity_poly.pdbx_strand_id
1 'polypeptide(L)'
;MEGNFRRDLYYRLKVVEIHIPPLRAHPEDIPLLVQAFVDEYIREHGIAFGGISEDAMEVLMRYPWPGNVRELRNVVERMIVLSKGRHITASDVSQYLDERFELSRNLPVATGKTPDQVERELIYRVLLEVRQELSEIRDILLRERRPEPVPYIPKEVEFVEEPAEEAEVKTMEEVEKEMIQKALRQTGGNRRKAAKLLRIGERTLYRKLHKYGLR
;
A
#
# COMPACT_ATOMS: atom_id res chain seq x y z
N MET A 1 -15.24 -11.92 -25.51
CA MET A 1 -15.47 -13.35 -25.78
C MET A 1 -15.89 -14.01 -24.49
N GLU A 2 -17.14 -14.48 -24.44
CA GLU A 2 -17.80 -15.06 -23.28
C GLU A 2 -17.14 -16.38 -22.87
N GLY A 3 -16.52 -16.40 -21.70
CA GLY A 3 -15.97 -17.61 -21.09
C GLY A 3 -17.07 -18.39 -20.38
N ASN A 4 -17.78 -19.22 -21.15
CA ASN A 4 -18.84 -20.11 -20.70
C ASN A 4 -18.39 -20.89 -19.45
N PHE A 5 -18.91 -20.51 -18.28
CA PHE A 5 -18.80 -21.31 -17.06
C PHE A 5 -19.48 -22.65 -17.37
N ARG A 6 -18.74 -23.74 -17.18
CA ARG A 6 -19.17 -25.09 -17.55
C ARG A 6 -20.43 -25.45 -16.76
N ARG A 7 -21.57 -25.56 -17.45
CA ARG A 7 -22.90 -25.78 -16.84
C ARG A 7 -22.96 -27.04 -15.98
N ASP A 8 -22.11 -28.03 -16.24
CA ASP A 8 -22.05 -29.29 -15.48
C ASP A 8 -21.54 -29.12 -14.05
N LEU A 9 -20.68 -28.12 -13.80
CA LEU A 9 -20.23 -27.79 -12.45
C LEU A 9 -21.31 -27.03 -11.65
N TYR A 10 -22.11 -26.20 -12.33
CA TYR A 10 -23.23 -25.45 -11.75
C TYR A 10 -24.31 -26.40 -11.18
N TYR A 11 -24.65 -27.48 -11.87
CA TYR A 11 -25.67 -28.43 -11.40
C TYR A 11 -25.19 -29.40 -10.31
N ARG A 12 -23.87 -29.59 -10.12
CA ARG A 12 -23.32 -30.44 -9.04
C ARG A 12 -23.12 -29.72 -7.72
N LEU A 13 -23.02 -28.39 -7.73
CA LEU A 13 -22.91 -27.56 -6.52
C LEU A 13 -24.27 -27.04 -6.04
N LYS A 14 -25.33 -27.20 -6.82
CA LYS A 14 -26.68 -26.74 -6.52
C LYS A 14 -27.46 -27.75 -5.66
N VAL A 15 -26.91 -28.14 -4.52
CA VAL A 15 -27.58 -29.09 -3.61
C VAL A 15 -28.32 -28.38 -2.47
N VAL A 16 -27.89 -27.18 -2.01
CA VAL A 16 -28.69 -26.23 -1.21
C VAL A 16 -28.12 -24.81 -1.42
N GLU A 17 -28.90 -23.86 -1.94
CA GLU A 17 -28.51 -22.44 -1.94
C GLU A 17 -28.66 -21.89 -0.51
N ILE A 18 -27.59 -21.89 0.27
CA ILE A 18 -27.57 -21.23 1.59
C ILE A 18 -27.40 -19.73 1.35
N HIS A 19 -28.50 -18.98 1.45
CA HIS A 19 -28.44 -17.53 1.46
C HIS A 19 -27.90 -17.07 2.82
N ILE A 20 -26.68 -16.52 2.83
CA ILE A 20 -26.12 -15.89 4.02
C ILE A 20 -26.54 -14.41 3.98
N PRO A 21 -27.49 -13.97 4.84
CA PRO A 21 -27.90 -12.58 4.86
C PRO A 21 -26.70 -11.69 5.25
N PRO A 22 -26.62 -10.48 4.69
CA PRO A 22 -25.56 -9.55 5.06
C PRO A 22 -25.73 -9.12 6.52
N LEU A 23 -24.64 -8.77 7.20
CA LEU A 23 -24.63 -8.42 8.64
C LEU A 23 -25.58 -7.25 8.96
N ARG A 24 -25.76 -6.32 8.01
CA ARG A 24 -26.75 -5.23 8.11
C ARG A 24 -28.21 -5.65 8.26
N ALA A 25 -28.55 -6.89 7.88
CA ALA A 25 -29.89 -7.44 8.03
C ALA A 25 -30.15 -7.96 9.45
N HIS A 26 -29.09 -8.13 10.25
CA HIS A 26 -29.12 -8.65 11.62
C HIS A 26 -28.16 -7.87 12.54
N PRO A 27 -28.39 -6.56 12.74
CA PRO A 27 -27.55 -5.75 13.63
C PRO A 27 -27.59 -6.23 15.10
N GLU A 28 -28.64 -6.95 15.51
CA GLU A 28 -28.77 -7.59 16.82
C GLU A 28 -27.68 -8.63 17.13
N ASP A 29 -27.06 -9.21 16.10
CA ASP A 29 -25.97 -10.19 16.26
C ASP A 29 -24.61 -9.52 16.51
N ILE A 30 -24.48 -8.22 16.21
CA ILE A 30 -23.21 -7.49 16.29
C ILE A 30 -22.62 -7.54 17.72
N PRO A 31 -23.37 -7.25 18.81
CA PRO A 31 -22.81 -7.32 20.15
C PRO A 31 -22.25 -8.71 20.51
N LEU A 32 -22.94 -9.78 20.11
CA LEU A 32 -22.52 -11.15 20.36
C LEU A 32 -21.25 -11.51 19.59
N LEU A 33 -21.20 -11.12 18.31
CA LEU A 33 -20.03 -11.32 17.45
C LEU A 33 -18.81 -10.55 17.96
N VAL A 34 -19.02 -9.29 18.36
CA VAL A 34 -17.96 -8.45 18.94
C VAL A 34 -17.38 -9.10 20.19
N GLN A 35 -18.24 -9.54 21.11
CA GLN A 35 -17.79 -10.23 22.32
C GLN A 35 -16.99 -11.50 21.99
N ALA A 36 -17.47 -12.32 21.06
CA ALA A 36 -16.76 -13.52 20.64
C ALA A 36 -15.37 -13.22 20.06
N PHE A 37 -15.24 -12.18 19.22
CA PHE A 37 -13.95 -11.78 18.65
C PHE A 37 -13.00 -11.20 19.69
N VAL A 38 -13.51 -10.41 20.64
CA VAL A 38 -12.71 -9.91 21.77
C VAL A 38 -12.16 -11.09 22.58
N ASP A 39 -13.01 -12.05 22.94
CA ASP A 39 -12.60 -13.20 23.76
C ASP A 39 -11.64 -14.15 23.03
N GLU A 40 -11.83 -14.34 21.71
CA GLU A 40 -10.88 -15.06 20.85
C GLU A 40 -9.51 -14.35 20.84
N TYR A 41 -9.51 -13.04 20.60
CA TYR A 41 -8.30 -12.26 20.43
C TYR A 41 -7.48 -12.12 21.72
N ILE A 42 -8.15 -11.90 22.87
CA ILE A 42 -7.51 -11.85 24.19
C ILE A 42 -6.87 -13.21 24.53
N ARG A 43 -7.56 -14.33 24.24
CA ARG A 43 -7.02 -15.67 24.50
C ARG A 43 -5.79 -15.96 23.65
N GLU A 44 -5.79 -15.53 22.40
CA GLU A 44 -4.68 -15.79 21.47
C GLU A 44 -3.46 -14.89 21.74
N HIS A 45 -3.67 -13.62 22.12
CA HIS A 45 -2.59 -12.63 22.18
C HIS A 45 -2.25 -12.14 23.60
N GLY A 46 -3.07 -12.44 24.61
CA GLY A 46 -2.83 -12.06 26.01
C GLY A 46 -2.87 -10.55 26.26
N ILE A 47 -3.66 -9.79 25.48
CA ILE A 47 -3.76 -8.33 25.59
C ILE A 47 -4.85 -7.96 26.59
N ALA A 48 -4.58 -6.97 27.46
CA ALA A 48 -5.59 -6.41 28.35
C ALA A 48 -6.58 -5.56 27.53
N PHE A 49 -7.88 -5.75 27.74
CA PHE A 49 -8.94 -5.03 27.06
C PHE A 49 -9.89 -4.42 28.09
N GLY A 50 -10.08 -3.10 28.02
CA GLY A 50 -10.96 -2.40 28.97
C GLY A 50 -12.44 -2.62 28.69
N GLY A 51 -12.82 -3.11 27.51
CA GLY A 51 -14.22 -3.22 27.12
C GLY A 51 -14.67 -2.10 26.19
N ILE A 52 -15.90 -2.24 25.70
CA ILE A 52 -16.54 -1.30 24.78
C ILE A 52 -17.68 -0.64 25.55
N SER A 53 -17.74 0.68 25.48
CA SER A 53 -18.83 1.45 26.06
C SER A 53 -20.16 1.23 25.31
N GLU A 54 -21.28 1.50 25.97
CA GLU A 54 -22.61 1.27 25.38
C GLU A 54 -22.88 2.17 24.16
N ASP A 55 -22.42 3.42 24.22
CA ASP A 55 -22.45 4.37 23.11
C ASP A 55 -21.58 3.91 21.93
N ALA A 56 -20.41 3.32 22.20
CA ALA A 56 -19.58 2.73 21.15
C ALA A 56 -20.26 1.53 20.47
N MET A 57 -20.97 0.70 21.24
CA MET A 57 -21.72 -0.42 20.69
C MET A 57 -22.86 0.05 19.79
N GLU A 58 -23.56 1.11 20.18
CA GLU A 58 -24.64 1.71 19.37
C GLU A 58 -24.11 2.19 18.00
N VAL A 59 -22.92 2.80 17.97
CA VAL A 59 -22.25 3.20 16.71
C VAL A 59 -21.93 1.98 15.84
N LEU A 60 -21.40 0.91 16.42
CA LEU A 60 -21.12 -0.33 15.69
C LEU A 60 -22.41 -0.96 15.10
N MET A 61 -23.52 -0.91 15.83
CA MET A 61 -24.81 -1.44 15.38
C MET A 61 -25.42 -0.62 14.23
N ARG A 62 -25.20 0.70 14.21
CA ARG A 62 -25.72 1.59 13.17
C ARG A 62 -24.90 1.55 11.87
N TYR A 63 -23.68 1.03 11.91
CA TYR A 63 -22.80 0.99 10.76
C TYR A 63 -23.25 -0.08 9.74
N PRO A 64 -23.22 0.19 8.41
CA PRO A 64 -23.76 -0.72 7.39
C PRO A 64 -22.92 -1.97 7.08
N TRP A 65 -21.68 -2.05 7.59
CA TRP A 65 -20.75 -3.19 7.41
C TRP A 65 -20.71 -3.75 5.98
N PRO A 66 -20.27 -2.97 4.96
CA PRO A 66 -20.18 -3.44 3.57
C PRO A 66 -19.34 -4.72 3.40
N GLY A 67 -18.37 -4.96 4.28
CA GLY A 67 -17.56 -6.19 4.30
C GLY A 67 -18.08 -7.28 5.27
N ASN A 68 -19.30 -7.14 5.80
CA ASN A 68 -19.96 -8.05 6.74
C ASN A 68 -19.06 -8.43 7.94
N VAL A 69 -19.17 -9.67 8.41
CA VAL A 69 -18.45 -10.22 9.57
C VAL A 69 -16.93 -10.04 9.47
N ARG A 70 -16.36 -10.14 8.25
CA ARG A 70 -14.92 -9.96 8.05
C ARG A 70 -14.48 -8.54 8.36
N GLU A 71 -15.28 -7.55 7.98
CA GLU A 71 -15.00 -6.16 8.31
C GLU A 71 -15.13 -5.89 9.81
N LEU A 72 -16.21 -6.40 10.43
CA LEU A 72 -16.42 -6.29 11.88
C LEU A 72 -15.24 -6.87 12.67
N ARG A 73 -14.79 -8.10 12.34
CA ARG A 73 -13.64 -8.75 13.00
C ARG A 73 -12.38 -7.89 12.91
N ASN A 74 -12.04 -7.42 11.71
CA ASN A 74 -10.86 -6.57 11.51
C ASN A 74 -10.93 -5.25 12.29
N VAL A 75 -12.12 -4.64 12.39
CA VAL A 75 -12.29 -3.40 13.17
C VAL A 75 -12.11 -3.69 14.66
N VAL A 76 -12.74 -4.75 15.19
CA VAL A 76 -12.60 -5.17 16.60
C VAL A 76 -11.15 -5.45 16.97
N GLU A 77 -10.42 -6.25 16.17
CA GLU A 77 -9.01 -6.55 16.42
C GLU A 77 -8.15 -5.28 16.51
N ARG A 78 -8.34 -4.35 15.57
CA ARG A 78 -7.61 -3.08 15.56
C ARG A 78 -7.94 -2.22 16.77
N MET A 79 -9.21 -2.15 17.15
CA MET A 79 -9.63 -1.40 18.34
C MET A 79 -8.97 -1.95 19.61
N ILE A 80 -8.80 -3.27 19.73
CA ILE A 80 -8.10 -3.90 20.85
C ILE A 80 -6.61 -3.53 20.86
N VAL A 81 -5.94 -3.59 19.69
CA VAL A 81 -4.51 -3.27 19.57
C VAL A 81 -4.22 -1.81 19.93
N LEU A 82 -5.08 -0.89 19.51
CA LEU A 82 -4.86 0.55 19.65
C LEU A 82 -5.32 1.11 21.01
N SER A 83 -6.32 0.48 21.64
CA SER A 83 -6.80 0.91 22.97
C SER A 83 -5.77 0.68 24.08
N LYS A 84 -4.81 -0.26 23.88
CA LYS A 84 -3.76 -0.61 24.86
C LYS A 84 -4.32 -0.83 26.28
N GLY A 85 -5.50 -1.44 26.38
CA GLY A 85 -6.17 -1.73 27.65
C GLY A 85 -7.10 -0.64 28.20
N ARG A 86 -7.35 0.45 27.45
CA ARG A 86 -8.39 1.44 27.80
C ARG A 86 -9.78 0.97 27.34
N HIS A 87 -10.82 1.54 27.94
CA HIS A 87 -12.18 1.45 27.42
C HIS A 87 -12.29 2.19 26.09
N ILE A 88 -13.02 1.61 25.13
CA ILE A 88 -13.31 2.21 23.83
C ILE A 88 -14.59 3.02 23.91
N THR A 89 -14.54 4.28 23.48
CA THR A 89 -15.67 5.23 23.45
C THR A 89 -16.28 5.38 22.05
N ALA A 90 -17.49 5.94 21.93
CA ALA A 90 -18.10 6.18 20.62
C ALA A 90 -17.24 7.09 19.71
N SER A 91 -16.49 8.03 20.28
CA SER A 91 -15.60 8.91 19.53
C SER A 91 -14.45 8.11 18.90
N ASP A 92 -13.88 7.16 19.63
CA ASP A 92 -12.80 6.30 19.12
C ASP A 92 -13.34 5.45 17.95
N VAL A 93 -14.51 4.82 18.13
CA VAL A 93 -15.15 4.00 17.08
C VAL A 93 -15.44 4.84 15.83
N SER A 94 -16.02 6.03 16.01
CA SER A 94 -16.41 6.91 14.90
C SER A 94 -15.19 7.35 14.10
N GLN A 95 -14.09 7.72 14.78
CA GLN A 95 -12.83 8.05 14.11
C GLN A 95 -12.32 6.90 13.24
N TYR A 96 -12.34 5.66 13.75
CA TYR A 96 -11.90 4.49 12.97
C TYR A 96 -12.80 4.15 11.80
N LEU A 97 -14.12 4.32 11.96
CA LEU A 97 -15.08 4.05 10.90
C LEU A 97 -15.01 5.13 9.82
N ASP A 98 -14.79 6.40 10.18
CA ASP A 98 -14.67 7.52 9.25
C ASP A 98 -13.38 7.48 8.43
N GLU A 99 -12.22 7.13 9.02
CA GLU A 99 -10.97 6.95 8.26
C GLU A 99 -11.12 5.93 7.11
N ARG A 100 -11.88 4.85 7.35
CA ARG A 100 -12.20 3.83 6.34
C ARG A 100 -13.30 4.26 5.38
N PHE A 101 -14.30 4.99 5.87
CA PHE A 101 -15.40 5.46 5.04
C PHE A 101 -14.96 6.61 4.13
N GLU A 102 -13.96 7.43 4.48
CA GLU A 102 -13.32 8.39 3.57
C GLU A 102 -12.50 7.69 2.49
N LEU A 103 -11.71 6.68 2.85
CA LEU A 103 -11.01 5.81 1.89
C LEU A 103 -11.99 5.08 0.94
N SER A 104 -13.22 4.81 1.40
CA SER A 104 -14.27 4.12 0.63
C SER A 104 -15.21 5.05 -0.14
N ARG A 105 -15.57 6.24 0.39
CA ARG A 105 -16.37 7.29 -0.27
C ARG A 105 -15.62 7.92 -1.43
N ASN A 106 -14.30 8.02 -1.31
CA ASN A 106 -13.47 8.49 -2.41
C ASN A 106 -13.38 7.46 -3.55
N LEU A 107 -13.90 6.23 -3.40
CA LEU A 107 -14.13 5.38 -4.57
C LEU A 107 -15.42 5.81 -5.28
N PRO A 108 -15.35 6.25 -6.56
CA PRO A 108 -16.55 6.43 -7.36
C PRO A 108 -17.22 5.06 -7.52
N VAL A 109 -18.46 4.93 -7.06
CA VAL A 109 -19.29 3.75 -7.29
C VAL A 109 -19.69 3.68 -8.77
N ALA A 110 -19.69 2.45 -9.28
CA ALA A 110 -20.17 1.97 -10.57
C ALA A 110 -19.20 2.11 -11.75
N THR A 111 -18.27 1.16 -11.88
CA THR A 111 -17.95 0.57 -13.19
C THR A 111 -17.74 -0.93 -12.96
N GLY A 112 -18.12 -1.78 -13.93
CA GLY A 112 -18.01 -3.25 -13.85
C GLY A 112 -16.57 -3.77 -13.82
N LYS A 113 -15.78 -3.31 -12.85
CA LYS A 113 -14.36 -3.58 -12.68
C LYS A 113 -14.16 -4.73 -11.69
N THR A 114 -13.14 -5.55 -11.93
CA THR A 114 -12.75 -6.64 -11.02
C THR A 114 -12.04 -6.10 -9.78
N PRO A 115 -11.99 -6.86 -8.66
CA PRO A 115 -11.27 -6.44 -7.44
C PRO A 115 -9.83 -6.00 -7.70
N ASP A 116 -9.09 -6.71 -8.55
CA ASP A 116 -7.73 -6.34 -9.00
C ASP A 116 -7.65 -4.96 -9.66
N GLN A 117 -8.67 -4.57 -10.42
CA GLN A 117 -8.69 -3.27 -11.10
C GLN A 117 -8.93 -2.14 -10.11
N VAL A 118 -9.79 -2.37 -9.13
CA VAL A 118 -10.05 -1.43 -8.04
C VAL A 118 -8.79 -1.25 -7.17
N GLU A 119 -8.10 -2.35 -6.85
CA GLU A 119 -6.86 -2.31 -6.07
C GLU A 119 -5.75 -1.55 -6.79
N ARG A 120 -5.54 -1.79 -8.10
CA ARG A 120 -4.56 -1.05 -8.89
C ARG A 120 -4.86 0.44 -8.93
N GLU A 121 -6.12 0.82 -9.13
CA GLU A 121 -6.54 2.22 -9.20
C GLU A 121 -6.38 2.94 -7.86
N LEU A 122 -6.65 2.24 -6.74
CA LEU A 122 -6.39 2.74 -5.40
C LEU A 122 -4.88 2.95 -5.16
N ILE A 123 -4.06 1.98 -5.52
CA ILE A 123 -2.59 2.09 -5.42
C ILE A 123 -2.08 3.27 -6.25
N TYR A 124 -2.57 3.45 -7.47
CA TYR A 124 -2.15 4.58 -8.32
C TYR A 124 -2.53 5.92 -7.72
N ARG A 125 -3.71 6.03 -7.10
CA ARG A 125 -4.13 7.27 -6.46
C ARG A 125 -3.29 7.62 -5.25
N VAL A 126 -3.08 6.66 -4.34
CA VAL A 126 -2.22 6.84 -3.15
C VAL A 126 -0.80 7.22 -3.60
N LEU A 127 -0.29 6.59 -4.66
CA LEU A 127 1.03 6.92 -5.20
C LEU A 127 1.10 8.36 -5.76
N LEU A 128 0.03 8.84 -6.41
CA LEU A 128 -0.04 10.21 -6.92
C LEU A 128 -0.12 11.24 -5.79
N GLU A 129 -0.83 10.94 -4.72
CA GLU A 129 -0.95 11.77 -3.52
C GLU A 129 0.40 11.90 -2.80
N VAL A 130 1.07 10.77 -2.55
CA VAL A 130 2.45 10.75 -2.01
C VAL A 130 3.42 11.52 -2.91
N ARG A 131 3.26 11.44 -4.25
CA ARG A 131 4.11 12.21 -5.18
C ARG A 131 3.90 13.71 -5.04
N GLN A 132 2.67 14.17 -4.79
CA GLN A 132 2.37 15.59 -4.57
C GLN A 132 3.00 16.08 -3.26
N GLU A 133 2.81 15.35 -2.16
CA GLU A 133 3.40 15.67 -0.85
C GLU A 133 4.94 15.75 -0.92
N LEU A 134 5.58 14.82 -1.63
CA LEU A 134 7.04 14.83 -1.81
C LEU A 134 7.52 16.04 -2.62
N SER A 135 6.75 16.50 -3.60
CA SER A 135 7.09 17.70 -4.37
C SER A 135 7.01 18.95 -3.50
N GLU A 136 5.99 19.04 -2.65
CA GLU A 136 5.81 20.15 -1.72
C GLU A 136 6.93 20.20 -0.66
N ILE A 137 7.26 19.04 -0.05
CA ILE A 137 8.37 18.92 0.88
C ILE A 137 9.70 19.30 0.21
N ARG A 138 9.92 18.85 -1.03
CA ARG A 138 11.11 19.21 -1.80
C ARG A 138 11.20 20.72 -2.01
N ASP A 139 10.12 21.37 -2.38
CA ASP A 139 10.11 22.83 -2.60
C ASP A 139 10.30 23.63 -1.30
N ILE A 140 9.78 23.13 -0.17
CA ILE A 140 10.00 23.72 1.16
C ILE A 140 11.48 23.59 1.58
N LEU A 141 12.07 22.41 1.43
CA LEU A 141 13.49 22.18 1.75
C LEU A 141 14.42 23.02 0.88
N LEU A 142 14.05 23.26 -0.39
CA LEU A 142 14.80 24.13 -1.29
C LEU A 142 14.62 25.63 -0.97
N ARG A 143 13.57 26.01 -0.24
CA ARG A 143 13.36 27.40 0.23
C ARG A 143 14.22 27.76 1.45
N GLU A 144 14.56 26.80 2.32
CA GLU A 144 15.38 27.06 3.52
C GLU A 144 16.89 27.16 3.24
N ARG A 145 17.36 26.75 2.04
CA ARG A 145 18.73 27.02 1.57
C ARG A 145 18.74 28.07 0.47
N ARG A 146 18.51 29.33 0.84
CA ARG A 146 19.08 30.43 0.05
C ARG A 146 20.57 30.52 0.44
N PRO A 147 21.54 30.15 -0.41
CA PRO A 147 22.91 30.56 -0.16
C PRO A 147 22.91 32.09 -0.11
N GLU A 148 23.54 32.68 0.91
CA GLU A 148 23.74 34.13 0.95
C GLU A 148 24.40 34.58 -0.35
N PRO A 149 23.99 35.73 -0.93
CA PRO A 149 24.64 36.25 -2.11
C PRO A 149 26.11 36.53 -1.77
N VAL A 150 27.00 35.66 -2.25
CA VAL A 150 28.44 35.86 -2.15
C VAL A 150 28.81 37.15 -2.89
N PRO A 151 29.58 38.06 -2.27
CA PRO A 151 30.05 39.27 -2.93
C PRO A 151 30.78 38.90 -4.23
N TYR A 152 30.28 39.40 -5.35
CA TYR A 152 30.94 39.22 -6.64
C TYR A 152 32.26 40.00 -6.62
N ILE A 153 33.37 39.28 -6.48
CA ILE A 153 34.71 39.79 -6.77
C ILE A 153 34.99 39.37 -8.21
N PRO A 154 35.04 40.31 -9.17
CA PRO A 154 35.42 39.96 -10.53
C PRO A 154 36.89 39.49 -10.49
N LYS A 155 37.11 38.19 -10.63
CA LYS A 155 38.38 37.70 -11.19
C LYS A 155 38.23 37.81 -12.70
N GLU A 156 39.21 38.37 -13.38
CA GLU A 156 39.33 38.26 -14.82
C GLU A 156 39.45 36.76 -15.14
N VAL A 157 38.33 36.14 -15.51
CA VAL A 157 38.29 34.76 -15.96
C VAL A 157 38.34 34.82 -17.47
N GLU A 158 39.44 34.37 -18.05
CA GLU A 158 39.47 34.02 -19.46
C GLU A 158 38.44 32.91 -19.68
N PHE A 159 37.41 33.21 -20.46
CA PHE A 159 36.40 32.23 -20.83
C PHE A 159 37.05 31.22 -21.78
N VAL A 160 37.48 30.09 -21.23
CA VAL A 160 37.66 28.89 -22.03
C VAL A 160 36.25 28.37 -22.30
N GLU A 161 35.77 28.51 -23.53
CA GLU A 161 34.55 27.82 -23.98
C GLU A 161 34.82 26.32 -23.94
N GLU A 162 34.54 25.69 -22.80
CA GLU A 162 34.33 24.25 -22.80
C GLU A 162 32.99 23.98 -23.49
N PRO A 163 32.98 23.22 -24.60
CA PRO A 163 31.74 22.89 -25.27
C PRO A 163 30.87 22.13 -24.27
N ALA A 164 29.61 22.56 -24.15
CA ALA A 164 28.61 21.83 -23.40
C ALA A 164 28.48 20.43 -24.01
N GLU A 165 29.07 19.43 -23.37
CA GLU A 165 28.74 18.03 -23.66
C GLU A 165 27.25 17.87 -23.34
N GLU A 166 26.44 17.79 -24.38
CA GLU A 166 25.07 17.29 -24.29
C GLU A 166 25.15 15.94 -23.58
N ALA A 167 24.72 15.89 -22.32
CA ALA A 167 24.61 14.65 -21.59
C ALA A 167 23.59 13.78 -22.31
N GLU A 168 24.08 12.86 -23.15
CA GLU A 168 23.31 11.94 -23.95
C GLU A 168 22.28 11.21 -23.06
N VAL A 169 20.99 11.44 -23.33
CA VAL A 169 19.90 10.85 -22.54
C VAL A 169 19.86 9.35 -22.81
N LYS A 170 20.56 8.59 -21.96
CA LYS A 170 20.59 7.13 -22.03
C LYS A 170 19.24 6.51 -21.70
N THR A 171 18.89 5.47 -22.42
CA THR A 171 17.71 4.66 -22.13
C THR A 171 17.88 3.90 -20.81
N MET A 172 16.78 3.53 -20.17
CA MET A 172 16.80 2.75 -18.93
C MET A 172 17.54 1.41 -19.10
N GLU A 173 17.49 0.81 -20.30
CA GLU A 173 18.20 -0.44 -20.59
C GLU A 173 19.72 -0.25 -20.63
N GLU A 174 20.20 0.87 -21.18
CA GLU A 174 21.62 1.20 -21.23
C GLU A 174 22.19 1.51 -19.86
N VAL A 175 21.45 2.29 -19.06
CA VAL A 175 21.80 2.56 -17.65
C VAL A 175 21.90 1.26 -16.87
N GLU A 176 20.94 0.34 -17.06
CA GLU A 176 20.97 -0.95 -16.38
C GLU A 176 22.16 -1.82 -16.82
N LYS A 177 22.45 -1.89 -18.12
CA LYS A 177 23.59 -2.63 -18.66
C LYS A 177 24.91 -2.11 -18.07
N GLU A 178 25.06 -0.80 -17.99
CA GLU A 178 26.25 -0.13 -17.44
C GLU A 178 26.42 -0.45 -15.95
N MET A 179 25.34 -0.39 -15.17
CA MET A 179 25.35 -0.71 -13.73
C MET A 179 25.73 -2.17 -13.48
N ILE A 180 25.22 -3.10 -14.30
CA ILE A 180 25.58 -4.52 -14.22
C ILE A 180 27.06 -4.74 -14.52
N GLN A 181 27.60 -4.12 -15.57
CA GLN A 181 29.02 -4.21 -15.90
C GLN A 181 29.91 -3.60 -14.81
N LYS A 182 29.51 -2.46 -14.23
CA LYS A 182 30.23 -1.82 -13.11
C LYS A 182 30.26 -2.73 -11.88
N ALA A 183 29.13 -3.34 -11.53
CA ALA A 183 29.05 -4.28 -10.42
C ALA A 183 29.90 -5.54 -10.65
N LEU A 184 29.92 -6.08 -11.87
CA LEU A 184 30.78 -7.22 -12.21
C LEU A 184 32.26 -6.87 -12.10
N ARG A 185 32.68 -5.70 -12.59
CA ARG A 185 34.07 -5.24 -12.47
C ARG A 185 34.49 -5.08 -11.01
N GLN A 186 33.66 -4.45 -10.18
CA GLN A 186 33.94 -4.24 -8.76
C GLN A 186 33.98 -5.55 -7.95
N THR A 187 33.32 -6.60 -8.43
CA THR A 187 33.26 -7.90 -7.74
C THR A 187 34.16 -8.96 -8.37
N GLY A 188 35.01 -8.57 -9.33
CA GLY A 188 35.92 -9.50 -10.02
C GLY A 188 35.20 -10.60 -10.80
N GLY A 189 34.02 -10.29 -11.35
CA GLY A 189 33.19 -11.26 -12.07
C GLY A 189 32.37 -12.19 -11.18
N ASN A 190 32.39 -12.02 -9.86
CA ASN A 190 31.57 -12.83 -8.96
C ASN A 190 30.09 -12.44 -9.04
N ARG A 191 29.34 -13.18 -9.87
CA ARG A 191 27.92 -12.94 -10.16
C ARG A 191 27.03 -12.87 -8.91
N ARG A 192 27.30 -13.69 -7.88
CA ARG A 192 26.53 -13.66 -6.63
C ARG A 192 26.76 -12.36 -5.86
N LYS A 193 28.01 -11.93 -5.74
CA LYS A 193 28.36 -10.65 -5.09
C LYS A 193 27.81 -9.46 -5.89
N ALA A 194 27.88 -9.50 -7.21
CA ALA A 194 27.31 -8.46 -8.08
C ALA A 194 25.79 -8.35 -7.92
N ALA A 195 25.07 -9.48 -7.85
CA ALA A 195 23.63 -9.49 -7.61
C ALA A 195 23.26 -8.86 -6.26
N LYS A 196 24.04 -9.18 -5.21
CA LYS A 196 23.87 -8.59 -3.88
C LYS A 196 24.15 -7.08 -3.88
N LEU A 197 25.19 -6.63 -4.58
CA LEU A 197 25.54 -5.21 -4.71
C LEU A 197 24.44 -4.41 -5.41
N LEU A 198 23.84 -5.00 -6.45
CA LEU A 198 22.73 -4.41 -7.20
C LEU A 198 21.36 -4.61 -6.52
N ARG A 199 21.30 -5.30 -5.39
CA ARG A 199 20.06 -5.64 -4.66
C ARG A 199 19.01 -6.34 -5.53
N ILE A 200 19.46 -7.23 -6.43
CA ILE A 200 18.58 -8.06 -7.27
C ILE A 200 18.82 -9.55 -7.00
N GLY A 201 17.81 -10.37 -7.28
CA GLY A 201 17.95 -11.82 -7.20
C GLY A 201 18.97 -12.36 -8.21
N GLU A 202 19.74 -13.38 -7.83
CA GLU A 202 20.76 -14.00 -8.71
C GLU A 202 20.17 -14.42 -10.07
N ARG A 203 18.98 -15.02 -10.07
CA ARG A 203 18.27 -15.44 -11.29
C ARG A 203 17.93 -14.25 -12.21
N THR A 204 17.62 -13.09 -11.64
CA THR A 204 17.37 -11.85 -12.39
C THR A 204 18.64 -11.33 -13.03
N LEU A 205 19.75 -11.34 -12.28
CA LEU A 205 21.06 -10.98 -12.84
C LEU A 205 21.45 -11.93 -13.98
N TYR A 206 21.32 -13.25 -13.80
CA TYR A 206 21.62 -14.24 -14.86
C TYR A 206 20.81 -14.00 -16.13
N ARG A 207 19.50 -13.75 -16.00
CA ARG A 207 18.63 -13.43 -17.14
C ARG A 207 19.09 -12.16 -17.86
N LYS A 208 19.50 -11.13 -17.13
CA LYS A 208 19.99 -9.86 -17.71
C LYS A 208 21.37 -10.00 -18.35
N LEU A 209 22.26 -10.79 -17.76
CA LEU A 209 23.56 -11.11 -18.37
C LEU A 209 23.38 -11.83 -19.71
N HIS A 210 22.45 -12.78 -19.79
CA HIS A 210 22.10 -13.44 -21.04
C HIS A 210 21.45 -12.48 -22.04
N LYS A 211 20.50 -11.65 -21.60
CA LYS A 211 19.85 -10.62 -22.46
C LYS A 211 20.86 -9.64 -23.06
N TYR A 212 21.86 -9.23 -22.28
CA TYR A 212 22.83 -8.21 -22.68
C TYR A 212 24.14 -8.78 -23.25
N GLY A 213 24.25 -10.11 -23.37
CA GLY A 213 25.45 -10.78 -23.89
C GLY A 213 26.70 -10.60 -23.02
N LEU A 214 26.54 -10.36 -21.72
CA LEU A 214 27.63 -10.10 -20.77
C LEU A 214 28.08 -11.42 -20.11
N ARG A 215 29.38 -11.66 -20.04
CA ARG A 215 29.99 -12.87 -19.45
C ARG A 215 30.58 -12.65 -18.07
#